data_AF-A0AAU6UG55-F1
#
_entry.id   AF-A0AAU6UG55-F1
#
_cell.length_a   1.000
_cell.length_b   1.000
_cell.length_c   1.000
_cell.angle_alpha   90.00
_cell.angle_beta   90.00
_cell.angle_gamma   90.00
#
_symmetry.space_group_name_H-M   'P 1'
#
loop_
_entity.id
_entity.type
_entity.pdbx_description
1 polymer ?
#
loop_
_entity_poly.entity_id
_entity_poly.type
_entity_poly.pdbx_seq_one_letter_code
_entity_poly.pdbx_strand_id
1 'polypeptide(L)'
;MKDHSVKLRLLKMLSDGHFHSGESLGEWLGMSRAAISKHIQGIQQWGMDIHRVQGKGYQLARPLMMLDEHRIRSQVTNPVELHPIIDSTNQYLLDNSHMISSGTVCIAEYQNKGRGRRGRHWVSPFGSNLYFSMYWRLDAGMAAAMGLSLVIGVAIVEALEEMGLNGIKLKWPNDLYYQDRKLAGILVEMSGQAGGAAHLVIGIGMNLIMQDENIAIDQPWTSLSQVLGQEDIDRNQLVIKLIQALNRSLENYEQHGMQEFVERWNRLDNFLDRRVHLIIGPNKITGIERGIDQSGGVLLETPEGIKSYLGGEISLRKGDDE
;
A
#
# COMPACT_ATOMS: atom_id res chain seq x y z
N MET A 1 21.70 6.01 -11.55
CA MET A 1 21.19 5.11 -10.49
C MET A 1 22.37 4.38 -9.87
N LYS A 2 22.43 4.24 -8.54
CA LYS A 2 23.46 3.39 -7.92
C LYS A 2 23.18 1.95 -8.32
N ASP A 3 24.18 1.21 -8.77
CA ASP A 3 24.02 -0.21 -9.07
C ASP A 3 23.74 -0.98 -7.76
N HIS A 4 22.57 -1.60 -7.69
CA HIS A 4 22.12 -2.42 -6.57
C HIS A 4 22.18 -3.92 -6.87
N SER A 5 22.66 -4.32 -8.05
CA SER A 5 22.64 -5.69 -8.55
C SER A 5 23.28 -6.69 -7.57
N VAL A 6 24.44 -6.37 -7.01
CA VAL A 6 25.14 -7.23 -6.04
C VAL A 6 24.31 -7.47 -4.78
N LYS A 7 23.72 -6.40 -4.21
CA LYS A 7 22.91 -6.51 -3.00
C LYS A 7 21.64 -7.33 -3.24
N LEU A 8 21.00 -7.16 -4.40
CA LEU A 8 19.81 -7.92 -4.79
C LEU A 8 20.13 -9.41 -4.99
N ARG A 9 21.29 -9.73 -5.61
CA ARG A 9 21.76 -11.12 -5.72
C ARG A 9 22.03 -11.73 -4.35
N LEU A 10 22.68 -11.00 -3.45
CA LEU A 10 22.88 -11.45 -2.06
C LEU A 10 21.56 -11.73 -1.35
N LEU A 11 20.59 -10.83 -1.45
CA LEU A 11 19.26 -11.05 -0.87
C LEU A 11 18.57 -12.29 -1.44
N LYS A 12 18.71 -12.53 -2.76
CA LYS A 12 18.19 -13.74 -3.40
C LYS A 12 18.87 -15.03 -2.93
N MET A 13 20.15 -14.98 -2.58
CA MET A 13 20.82 -16.13 -2.00
C MET A 13 20.37 -16.38 -0.56
N LEU A 14 20.18 -15.30 0.23
CA LEU A 14 19.78 -15.39 1.63
C LEU A 14 18.28 -15.63 1.83
N SER A 15 17.45 -15.48 0.80
CA SER A 15 15.99 -15.53 0.90
C SER A 15 15.44 -16.90 1.33
N ASP A 16 16.24 -17.95 1.19
CA ASP A 16 15.92 -19.29 1.68
C ASP A 16 15.89 -19.41 3.21
N GLY A 17 16.38 -18.39 3.91
CA GLY A 17 16.40 -18.35 5.37
C GLY A 17 17.46 -19.27 5.99
N HIS A 18 18.45 -19.76 5.23
CA HIS A 18 19.56 -20.57 5.77
C HIS A 18 20.81 -19.71 6.02
N PHE A 19 21.77 -20.28 6.76
CA PHE A 19 23.09 -19.65 6.90
C PHE A 19 23.93 -19.84 5.64
N HIS A 20 24.49 -18.75 5.14
CA HIS A 20 25.47 -18.74 4.05
C HIS A 20 26.77 -18.11 4.54
N SER A 21 27.89 -18.82 4.35
CA SER A 21 29.19 -18.31 4.81
C SER A 21 29.62 -17.09 3.98
N GLY A 22 30.33 -16.15 4.59
CA GLY A 22 30.85 -14.99 3.85
C GLY A 22 31.85 -15.38 2.75
N GLU A 23 32.47 -16.55 2.88
CA GLU A 23 33.37 -17.14 1.88
C GLU A 23 32.58 -17.71 0.70
N SER A 24 31.54 -18.51 0.94
CA SER A 24 30.71 -19.08 -0.13
C SER A 24 29.98 -17.99 -0.92
N LEU A 25 29.46 -16.96 -0.22
CA LEU A 25 28.87 -15.78 -0.87
C LEU A 25 29.91 -15.01 -1.69
N GLY A 26 31.16 -14.94 -1.21
CA GLY A 26 32.27 -14.29 -1.90
C GLY A 26 32.66 -15.04 -3.18
N GLU A 27 32.80 -16.36 -3.11
CA GLU A 27 33.10 -17.22 -4.26
C GLU A 27 32.01 -17.11 -5.34
N TRP A 28 30.74 -17.20 -4.94
CA TRP A 28 29.60 -17.10 -5.86
C TRP A 28 29.53 -15.78 -6.62
N LEU A 29 29.93 -14.68 -5.98
CA LEU A 29 29.85 -13.33 -6.55
C LEU A 29 31.19 -12.84 -7.11
N GLY A 30 32.28 -13.60 -6.95
CA GLY A 30 33.63 -13.17 -7.30
C GLY A 30 34.11 -11.98 -6.47
N MET A 31 33.79 -11.94 -5.17
CA MET A 31 34.06 -10.81 -4.27
C MET A 31 34.76 -11.25 -2.99
N SER A 32 35.51 -10.33 -2.38
CA SER A 32 36.14 -10.59 -1.07
C SER A 32 35.11 -10.62 0.05
N ARG A 33 35.41 -11.36 1.13
CA ARG A 33 34.57 -11.41 2.35
C ARG A 33 34.29 -10.01 2.94
N ALA A 34 35.27 -9.09 2.84
CA ALA A 34 35.12 -7.72 3.28
C ALA A 34 34.11 -6.94 2.42
N ALA A 35 34.12 -7.16 1.10
CA ALA A 35 33.15 -6.56 0.20
C ALA A 35 31.73 -7.09 0.47
N ILE A 36 31.58 -8.41 0.69
CA ILE A 36 30.30 -9.02 1.11
C ILE A 36 29.78 -8.34 2.39
N SER A 37 30.62 -8.21 3.42
CA SER A 37 30.22 -7.56 4.68
C SER A 37 29.72 -6.12 4.46
N LYS A 38 30.34 -5.35 3.56
CA LYS A 38 29.90 -3.98 3.23
C LYS A 38 28.55 -3.98 2.53
N HIS A 39 28.30 -4.93 1.63
CA HIS A 39 27.00 -5.06 0.98
C HIS A 39 25.90 -5.47 1.97
N ILE A 40 26.19 -6.40 2.89
CA ILE A 40 25.27 -6.81 3.97
C ILE A 40 24.87 -5.62 4.86
N GLN A 41 25.84 -4.81 5.31
CA GLN A 41 25.54 -3.58 6.06
C GLN A 41 24.62 -2.64 5.28
N GLY A 42 24.86 -2.49 3.98
CA GLY A 42 24.01 -1.69 3.12
C GLY A 42 22.64 -2.31 2.81
N ILE A 43 22.43 -3.61 3.05
CA ILE A 43 21.13 -4.27 2.97
C ILE A 43 20.35 -4.07 4.28
N GLN A 44 21.04 -4.11 5.43
CA GLN A 44 20.45 -3.78 6.73
C GLN A 44 19.90 -2.34 6.76
N GLN A 45 20.56 -1.40 6.06
CA GLN A 45 20.03 -0.05 5.85
C GLN A 45 18.70 0.02 5.07
N TRP A 46 18.31 -1.05 4.37
CA TRP A 46 16.98 -1.16 3.74
C TRP A 46 15.91 -1.75 4.68
N GLY A 47 16.23 -1.94 5.96
CA GLY A 47 15.33 -2.48 6.98
C GLY A 47 15.32 -4.01 7.06
N MET A 48 16.27 -4.70 6.40
CA MET A 48 16.38 -6.15 6.45
C MET A 48 17.14 -6.60 7.70
N ASP A 49 16.53 -7.51 8.47
CA ASP A 49 17.17 -8.12 9.62
C ASP A 49 18.05 -9.32 9.18
N ILE A 50 19.37 -9.12 9.25
CA ILE A 50 20.37 -10.12 8.89
C ILE A 50 21.23 -10.40 10.12
N HIS A 51 21.17 -11.64 10.59
CA HIS A 51 22.01 -12.15 11.64
C HIS A 51 23.37 -12.57 11.08
N ARG A 52 24.43 -12.27 11.84
CA ARG A 52 25.79 -12.77 11.57
C ARG A 52 26.24 -13.63 12.74
N VAL A 53 26.56 -14.89 12.45
CA VAL A 53 27.11 -15.83 13.43
C VAL A 53 28.53 -16.22 13.04
N GLN A 54 29.47 -16.04 13.95
CA GLN A 54 30.87 -16.44 13.74
C GLN A 54 30.96 -17.94 13.42
N GLY A 55 31.69 -18.28 12.36
CA GLY A 55 31.83 -19.66 11.90
C GLY A 55 30.67 -20.19 11.03
N LYS A 56 29.50 -19.55 11.01
CA LYS A 56 28.36 -19.94 10.15
C LYS A 56 28.13 -19.00 8.97
N GLY A 57 28.24 -17.69 9.20
CA GLY A 57 28.02 -16.66 8.18
C GLY A 57 26.79 -15.80 8.45
N TYR A 58 26.03 -15.52 7.39
CA TYR A 58 24.88 -14.62 7.38
C TYR A 58 23.58 -15.39 7.15
N GLN A 59 22.49 -14.94 7.77
CA GLN A 59 21.15 -15.51 7.63
C GLN A 59 20.12 -14.39 7.79
N LEU A 60 19.06 -14.39 7.00
CA LEU A 60 17.90 -13.52 7.25
C LEU A 60 17.13 -14.02 8.48
N ALA A 61 16.69 -13.10 9.35
CA ALA A 61 15.94 -13.47 10.55
C ALA A 61 14.64 -14.25 10.22
N ARG A 62 14.04 -13.97 9.06
CA ARG A 62 12.89 -14.70 8.51
C ARG A 62 13.12 -14.98 7.01
N PRO A 63 12.63 -16.10 6.47
CA PRO A 63 12.62 -16.33 5.02
C PRO A 63 11.95 -15.17 4.28
N LEU A 64 12.48 -14.81 3.11
CA LEU A 64 11.97 -13.68 2.34
C LEU A 64 11.27 -14.19 1.08
N MET A 65 9.96 -14.01 1.02
CA MET A 65 9.23 -14.20 -0.24
C MET A 65 9.37 -12.96 -1.11
N MET A 66 10.20 -13.02 -2.14
CA MET A 66 10.30 -11.92 -3.12
C MET A 66 9.13 -11.91 -4.10
N LEU A 67 8.85 -10.73 -4.62
CA LEU A 67 7.99 -10.52 -5.78
C LEU A 67 8.67 -11.15 -7.02
N ASP A 68 7.87 -11.84 -7.81
CA ASP A 68 8.26 -12.52 -9.02
C ASP A 68 7.38 -12.01 -10.17
N GLU A 69 7.96 -11.13 -10.98
CA GLU A 69 7.30 -10.52 -12.12
C GLU A 69 6.77 -11.56 -13.12
N HIS A 70 7.51 -12.64 -13.37
CA HIS A 70 7.08 -13.70 -14.30
C HIS A 70 5.89 -14.47 -13.75
N ARG A 71 5.90 -14.79 -12.46
CA ARG A 71 4.79 -15.48 -11.78
C ARG A 71 3.52 -14.64 -11.77
N ILE A 72 3.64 -13.33 -11.60
CA ILE A 72 2.50 -12.40 -11.60
C ILE A 72 1.95 -12.26 -13.02
N ARG A 73 2.82 -11.97 -14.00
CA ARG A 73 2.44 -11.77 -15.41
C ARG A 73 1.81 -13.00 -16.06
N SER A 74 2.07 -14.21 -15.57
CA SER A 74 1.44 -15.43 -16.09
C SER A 74 -0.03 -15.57 -15.68
N GLN A 75 -0.52 -14.76 -14.73
CA GLN A 75 -1.87 -14.86 -14.16
C GLN A 75 -2.71 -13.58 -14.33
N VAL A 76 -2.16 -12.53 -14.95
CA VAL A 76 -2.87 -11.28 -15.24
C VAL A 76 -2.56 -10.82 -16.66
N THR A 77 -3.49 -10.08 -17.28
CA THR A 77 -3.30 -9.50 -18.62
C THR A 77 -2.65 -8.12 -18.57
N ASN A 78 -2.65 -7.47 -17.40
CA ASN A 78 -2.06 -6.15 -17.19
C ASN A 78 -0.54 -6.17 -17.44
N PRO A 79 0.03 -5.11 -18.02
CA PRO A 79 1.46 -4.86 -17.95
C PRO A 79 1.87 -4.68 -16.48
N VAL A 80 2.85 -5.47 -16.01
CA VAL A 80 3.37 -5.39 -14.62
C VAL A 80 4.87 -5.17 -14.66
N GLU A 81 5.36 -4.14 -14.00
CA GLU A 81 6.79 -3.86 -13.88
C GLU A 81 7.25 -3.98 -12.43
N LEU A 82 8.23 -4.85 -12.19
CA LEU A 82 8.87 -4.95 -10.88
C LEU A 82 10.17 -4.14 -10.87
N HIS A 83 10.18 -3.10 -10.05
CA HIS A 83 11.38 -2.32 -9.75
C HIS A 83 11.82 -2.64 -8.32
N PRO A 84 12.80 -3.54 -8.09
CA PRO A 84 13.13 -3.97 -6.73
C PRO A 84 13.44 -2.80 -5.79
N ILE A 85 14.11 -1.77 -6.31
CA ILE A 85 14.41 -0.56 -5.56
C ILE A 85 14.04 0.63 -6.43
N ILE A 86 13.15 1.46 -5.92
CA ILE A 86 12.67 2.66 -6.62
C ILE A 86 12.55 3.83 -5.64
N ASP A 87 12.40 5.03 -6.17
CA ASP A 87 12.07 6.20 -5.37
C ASP A 87 10.62 6.10 -4.86
N SER A 88 9.68 5.98 -5.80
CA SER A 88 8.26 5.75 -5.52
C SER A 88 7.59 5.07 -6.73
N THR A 89 6.77 4.05 -6.49
CA THR A 89 5.98 3.39 -7.54
C THR A 89 4.97 4.35 -8.19
N ASN A 90 4.39 5.26 -7.40
CA ASN A 90 3.52 6.32 -7.93
C ASN A 90 4.28 7.28 -8.84
N GLN A 91 5.44 7.79 -8.41
CA GLN A 91 6.22 8.72 -9.21
C GLN A 91 6.59 8.10 -10.56
N TYR A 92 6.98 6.82 -10.53
CA TYR A 92 7.33 6.09 -11.73
C TYR A 92 6.19 6.07 -12.75
N LEU A 93 4.97 5.74 -12.32
CA LEU A 93 3.82 5.74 -13.23
C LEU A 93 3.39 7.15 -13.65
N LEU A 94 3.53 8.15 -12.78
CA LEU A 94 3.26 9.56 -13.15
C LEU A 94 4.20 10.01 -14.28
N ASP A 95 5.50 9.76 -14.13
CA ASP A 95 6.54 10.16 -15.09
C ASP A 95 6.36 9.45 -16.45
N ASN A 96 5.78 8.25 -16.45
CA ASN A 96 5.56 7.44 -17.65
C ASN A 96 4.10 7.46 -18.16
N SER A 97 3.22 8.26 -17.55
CA SER A 97 1.76 8.24 -17.81
C SER A 97 1.37 8.43 -19.29
N HIS A 98 2.18 9.14 -20.07
CA HIS A 98 1.96 9.35 -21.51
C HIS A 98 2.32 8.15 -22.40
N MET A 99 3.05 7.16 -21.88
CA MET A 99 3.56 6.01 -22.64
C MET A 99 2.91 4.68 -22.22
N ILE A 100 2.01 4.72 -21.25
CA ILE A 100 1.39 3.53 -20.64
C ILE A 100 -0.14 3.54 -20.82
N SER A 101 -0.74 2.36 -20.79
CA SER A 101 -2.20 2.17 -20.89
C SER A 101 -2.84 1.90 -19.53
N SER A 102 -4.14 2.17 -19.42
CA SER A 102 -4.93 1.81 -18.23
C SER A 102 -4.66 0.37 -17.80
N GLY A 103 -4.53 0.17 -16.49
CA GLY A 103 -4.19 -1.10 -15.89
C GLY A 103 -2.68 -1.38 -15.78
N THR A 104 -1.79 -0.53 -16.31
CA THR A 104 -0.33 -0.72 -16.11
C THR A 104 0.03 -0.63 -14.62
N VAL A 105 0.78 -1.61 -14.13
CA VAL A 105 1.12 -1.77 -12.71
C VAL A 105 2.62 -1.64 -12.49
N CYS A 106 3.01 -0.91 -11.45
CA CYS A 106 4.37 -0.87 -10.93
C CYS A 106 4.37 -1.40 -9.50
N ILE A 107 5.26 -2.36 -9.22
CA ILE A 107 5.47 -2.93 -7.88
C ILE A 107 6.94 -2.81 -7.50
N ALA A 108 7.21 -2.74 -6.19
CA ALA A 108 8.56 -2.63 -5.69
C ALA A 108 8.79 -3.45 -4.42
N GLU A 109 10.05 -3.81 -4.18
CA GLU A 109 10.47 -4.41 -2.91
C GLU A 109 10.78 -3.34 -1.87
N TYR A 110 11.20 -2.15 -2.29
CA TYR A 110 11.61 -1.03 -1.42
C TYR A 110 11.39 0.31 -2.11
N GLN A 111 10.95 1.32 -1.34
CA GLN A 111 10.85 2.72 -1.79
C GLN A 111 11.72 3.63 -0.92
N ASN A 112 12.62 4.40 -1.53
CA ASN A 112 13.42 5.37 -0.77
C ASN A 112 12.67 6.67 -0.45
N LYS A 113 11.62 6.98 -1.22
CA LYS A 113 10.78 8.19 -1.12
C LYS A 113 9.31 7.79 -1.19
N GLY A 114 8.95 6.73 -0.44
CA GLY A 114 7.55 6.39 -0.21
C GLY A 114 6.80 7.60 0.36
N ARG A 115 5.62 7.89 -0.17
CA ARG A 115 4.82 9.08 0.17
C ARG A 115 3.38 8.70 0.46
N GLY A 116 2.80 9.41 1.42
CA GLY A 116 1.37 9.43 1.69
C GLY A 116 0.79 10.82 1.39
N ARG A 117 -0.47 11.02 1.77
CA ARG A 117 -1.16 12.30 1.58
C ARG A 117 -0.47 13.44 2.33
N ARG A 118 -0.59 14.66 1.78
CA ARG A 118 -0.10 15.91 2.40
C ARG A 118 1.41 15.89 2.70
N GLY A 119 2.19 15.17 1.88
CA GLY A 119 3.66 15.11 2.00
C GLY A 119 4.18 14.22 3.12
N ARG A 120 3.33 13.44 3.80
CA ARG A 120 3.78 12.47 4.80
C ARG A 120 4.64 11.39 4.16
N HIS A 121 5.64 10.91 4.89
CA HIS A 121 6.47 9.80 4.45
C HIS A 121 5.76 8.46 4.68
N TRP A 122 5.83 7.55 3.71
CA TRP A 122 5.38 6.17 3.86
C TRP A 122 6.60 5.26 4.06
N VAL A 123 6.75 4.71 5.27
CA VAL A 123 7.88 3.84 5.61
C VAL A 123 7.81 2.56 4.77
N SER A 124 8.86 2.33 3.97
CA SER A 124 8.85 1.31 2.92
C SER A 124 10.06 0.36 2.96
N PRO A 125 10.28 -0.40 4.06
CA PRO A 125 11.39 -1.35 4.19
C PRO A 125 11.34 -2.46 3.16
N PHE A 126 12.51 -3.02 2.82
CA PHE A 126 12.63 -4.02 1.77
C PHE A 126 11.83 -5.28 2.11
N GLY A 127 11.03 -5.79 1.17
CA GLY A 127 10.40 -7.11 1.26
C GLY A 127 9.33 -7.28 2.35
N SER A 128 9.09 -6.26 3.17
CA SER A 128 8.24 -6.39 4.37
C SER A 128 6.77 -6.06 4.12
N ASN A 129 6.51 -5.22 3.11
CA ASN A 129 5.19 -4.71 2.79
C ASN A 129 4.92 -4.86 1.28
N LEU A 130 3.70 -4.53 0.87
CA LEU A 130 3.37 -4.33 -0.54
C LEU A 130 3.45 -2.85 -0.88
N TYR A 131 4.21 -2.53 -1.92
CA TYR A 131 4.23 -1.22 -2.57
C TYR A 131 3.77 -1.42 -4.01
N PHE A 132 2.58 -0.94 -4.29
CA PHE A 132 1.87 -1.20 -5.53
C PHE A 132 1.34 0.12 -6.07
N SER A 133 1.46 0.32 -7.37
CA SER A 133 0.76 1.40 -8.06
C SER A 133 0.11 0.88 -9.34
N MET A 134 -1.07 1.38 -9.67
CA MET A 134 -1.75 1.13 -10.94
C MET A 134 -2.09 2.45 -11.61
N TYR A 135 -1.82 2.56 -12.91
CA TYR A 135 -2.24 3.67 -13.72
C TYR A 135 -3.62 3.40 -14.33
N TRP A 136 -4.47 4.42 -14.35
CA TRP A 136 -5.79 4.36 -14.96
C TRP A 136 -6.17 5.68 -15.63
N ARG A 137 -6.73 5.63 -16.83
CA ARG A 137 -7.22 6.81 -17.56
C ARG A 137 -8.75 6.84 -17.50
N LEU A 138 -9.31 7.92 -16.97
CA LEU A 138 -10.75 8.20 -16.98
C LEU A 138 -11.07 9.26 -18.04
N ASP A 139 -11.76 8.86 -19.11
CA ASP A 139 -12.18 9.80 -20.15
C ASP A 139 -13.29 10.77 -19.68
N ALA A 140 -14.04 10.40 -18.64
CA ALA A 140 -15.03 11.27 -18.00
C ALA A 140 -14.43 12.49 -17.25
N GLY A 141 -13.10 12.55 -17.14
CA GLY A 141 -12.37 13.71 -16.61
C GLY A 141 -12.26 13.77 -15.09
N MET A 142 -11.69 14.86 -14.58
CA MET A 142 -11.24 15.00 -13.19
C MET A 142 -12.37 14.90 -12.17
N ALA A 143 -13.56 15.40 -12.50
CA ALA A 143 -14.73 15.34 -11.61
C ALA A 143 -15.18 13.90 -11.35
N ALA A 144 -15.01 13.02 -12.35
CA ALA A 144 -15.33 11.61 -12.21
C ALA A 144 -14.33 10.86 -11.30
N ALA A 145 -13.18 11.43 -10.96
CA ALA A 145 -12.25 10.80 -10.01
C ALA A 145 -12.61 11.05 -8.53
N MET A 146 -13.61 11.89 -8.25
CA MET A 146 -14.08 12.12 -6.88
C MET A 146 -14.64 10.82 -6.29
N GLY A 147 -14.30 10.52 -5.05
CA GLY A 147 -14.73 9.28 -4.39
C GLY A 147 -14.00 8.02 -4.84
N LEU A 148 -13.13 8.07 -5.86
CA LEU A 148 -12.46 6.88 -6.38
C LEU A 148 -11.62 6.16 -5.32
N SER A 149 -10.99 6.88 -4.40
CA SER A 149 -10.24 6.25 -3.30
C SER A 149 -11.10 5.32 -2.43
N LEU A 150 -12.41 5.57 -2.35
CA LEU A 150 -13.37 4.73 -1.62
C LEU A 150 -13.65 3.43 -2.39
N VAL A 151 -13.82 3.53 -3.71
CA VAL A 151 -13.96 2.39 -4.63
C VAL A 151 -12.76 1.47 -4.55
N ILE A 152 -11.55 2.04 -4.59
CA ILE A 152 -10.29 1.31 -4.43
C ILE A 152 -10.24 0.61 -3.07
N GLY A 153 -10.67 1.30 -1.99
CA GLY A 153 -10.78 0.71 -0.66
C GLY A 153 -11.68 -0.52 -0.63
N VAL A 154 -12.90 -0.41 -1.16
CA VAL A 154 -13.86 -1.52 -1.26
C VAL A 154 -13.26 -2.69 -2.03
N ALA A 155 -12.68 -2.42 -3.20
CA ALA A 155 -12.07 -3.44 -4.06
C ALA A 155 -10.95 -4.22 -3.34
N ILE A 156 -10.09 -3.52 -2.60
CA ILE A 156 -9.01 -4.15 -1.85
C ILE A 156 -9.58 -5.01 -0.73
N VAL A 157 -10.51 -4.50 0.07
CA VAL A 157 -11.06 -5.25 1.22
C VAL A 157 -11.81 -6.49 0.75
N GLU A 158 -12.62 -6.39 -0.30
CA GLU A 158 -13.32 -7.56 -0.84
C GLU A 158 -12.37 -8.58 -1.46
N ALA A 159 -11.28 -8.14 -2.10
CA ALA A 159 -10.23 -9.06 -2.57
C ALA A 159 -9.55 -9.79 -1.41
N LEU A 160 -9.37 -9.13 -0.26
CA LEU A 160 -8.85 -9.75 0.95
C LEU A 160 -9.89 -10.72 1.55
N GLU A 161 -11.17 -10.36 1.59
CA GLU A 161 -12.27 -11.27 2.02
C GLU A 161 -12.32 -12.53 1.14
N GLU A 162 -12.16 -12.42 -0.19
CA GLU A 162 -12.03 -13.56 -1.12
C GLU A 162 -10.84 -14.48 -0.81
N MET A 163 -9.79 -13.94 -0.18
CA MET A 163 -8.62 -14.68 0.28
C MET A 163 -8.79 -15.23 1.70
N GLY A 164 -9.96 -15.06 2.32
CA GLY A 164 -10.26 -15.51 3.69
C GLY A 164 -9.89 -14.49 4.79
N LEU A 165 -9.44 -13.30 4.43
CA LEU A 165 -9.03 -12.24 5.37
C LEU A 165 -10.23 -11.36 5.73
N ASN A 166 -10.86 -11.67 6.85
CA ASN A 166 -12.07 -11.00 7.30
C ASN A 166 -11.78 -9.95 8.39
N GLY A 167 -12.71 -9.01 8.58
CA GLY A 167 -12.67 -8.02 9.66
C GLY A 167 -11.84 -6.77 9.36
N ILE A 168 -11.25 -6.67 8.17
CA ILE A 168 -10.63 -5.44 7.68
C ILE A 168 -11.73 -4.44 7.34
N LYS A 169 -11.52 -3.19 7.76
CA LYS A 169 -12.47 -2.08 7.63
C LYS A 169 -11.84 -0.90 6.88
N LEU A 170 -12.67 0.02 6.44
CA LEU A 170 -12.27 1.24 5.73
C LEU A 170 -12.37 2.44 6.66
N LYS A 171 -11.37 3.32 6.58
CA LYS A 171 -11.40 4.65 7.18
C LYS A 171 -11.47 5.67 6.06
N TRP A 172 -12.50 6.50 6.08
CA TRP A 172 -12.65 7.57 5.10
C TRP A 172 -11.43 8.54 5.12
N PRO A 173 -10.95 9.00 3.96
CA PRO A 173 -11.37 8.61 2.62
C PRO A 173 -10.51 7.49 2.00
N ASN A 174 -9.43 7.04 2.63
CA ASN A 174 -8.34 6.40 1.88
C ASN A 174 -7.47 5.41 2.66
N ASP A 175 -7.88 4.92 3.83
CA ASP A 175 -7.08 3.97 4.58
C ASP A 175 -7.85 2.68 4.90
N LEU A 176 -7.13 1.56 5.01
CA LEU A 176 -7.66 0.29 5.52
C LEU A 176 -7.19 0.09 6.95
N TYR A 177 -8.09 -0.40 7.79
CA TYR A 177 -7.91 -0.54 9.23
C TYR A 177 -8.27 -1.95 9.67
N TYR A 178 -7.62 -2.42 10.73
CA TYR A 178 -8.05 -3.61 11.47
C TYR A 178 -7.96 -3.27 12.96
N GLN A 179 -9.07 -3.42 13.68
CA GLN A 179 -9.18 -3.07 15.11
C GLN A 179 -8.63 -1.65 15.41
N ASP A 180 -9.10 -0.64 14.68
CA ASP A 180 -8.69 0.76 14.82
C ASP A 180 -7.19 1.06 14.59
N ARG A 181 -6.43 0.09 14.05
CA ARG A 181 -5.02 0.27 13.65
C ARG A 181 -4.89 0.27 12.14
N LYS A 182 -4.06 1.18 11.60
CA LYS A 182 -3.86 1.30 10.15
C LYS A 182 -3.14 0.08 9.58
N LEU A 183 -3.75 -0.56 8.58
CA LEU A 183 -3.19 -1.69 7.85
C LEU A 183 -2.62 -1.27 6.49
N ALA A 184 -3.34 -0.41 5.77
CA ALA A 184 -2.92 0.08 4.46
C ALA A 184 -3.31 1.53 4.24
N GLY A 185 -2.59 2.21 3.35
CA GLY A 185 -2.91 3.53 2.86
C GLY A 185 -3.05 3.53 1.35
N ILE A 186 -4.06 4.23 0.85
CA ILE A 186 -4.30 4.47 -0.57
C ILE A 186 -3.94 5.92 -0.88
N LEU A 187 -3.21 6.14 -1.96
CA LEU A 187 -2.86 7.45 -2.47
C LEU A 187 -3.20 7.52 -3.96
N VAL A 188 -4.32 8.16 -4.29
CA VAL A 188 -4.69 8.47 -5.67
C VAL A 188 -4.12 9.83 -6.03
N GLU A 189 -3.18 9.85 -6.97
CA GLU A 189 -2.66 11.07 -7.58
C GLU A 189 -3.26 11.22 -8.97
N MET A 190 -3.53 12.46 -9.35
CA MET A 190 -4.29 12.76 -10.56
C MET A 190 -3.62 13.90 -11.33
N SER A 191 -3.52 13.74 -12.64
CA SER A 191 -3.08 14.76 -13.59
C SER A 191 -4.04 14.84 -14.78
N GLY A 192 -4.07 15.98 -15.46
CA GLY A 192 -4.99 16.20 -16.59
C GLY A 192 -5.26 17.68 -16.81
N GLN A 193 -5.85 18.00 -17.96
CA GLN A 193 -6.32 19.34 -18.26
C GLN A 193 -7.83 19.44 -18.08
N ALA A 194 -8.32 20.63 -17.74
CA ALA A 194 -9.76 20.88 -17.67
C ALA A 194 -10.42 20.57 -19.02
N GLY A 195 -11.47 19.74 -19.01
CA GLY A 195 -12.17 19.28 -20.23
C GLY A 195 -11.50 18.12 -20.96
N GLY A 196 -10.38 17.59 -20.46
CA GLY A 196 -9.74 16.38 -20.96
C GLY A 196 -9.92 15.17 -20.04
N ALA A 197 -9.34 14.04 -20.47
CA ALA A 197 -9.25 12.84 -19.64
C ALA A 197 -8.43 13.09 -18.37
N ALA A 198 -8.82 12.42 -17.28
CA ALA A 198 -8.02 12.37 -16.07
C ALA A 198 -7.09 11.16 -16.10
N HIS A 199 -5.83 11.40 -15.76
CA HIS A 199 -4.79 10.40 -15.61
C HIS A 199 -4.60 10.15 -14.13
N LEU A 200 -4.84 8.91 -13.70
CA LEU A 200 -4.80 8.51 -12.30
C LEU A 200 -3.65 7.57 -12.07
N VAL A 201 -2.98 7.77 -10.94
CA VAL A 201 -2.00 6.83 -10.40
C VAL A 201 -2.46 6.46 -9.00
N ILE A 202 -2.89 5.22 -8.85
CA ILE A 202 -3.45 4.65 -7.62
C ILE A 202 -2.33 3.92 -6.90
N GLY A 203 -1.80 4.52 -5.85
CA GLY A 203 -0.80 3.92 -4.96
C GLY A 203 -1.43 3.19 -3.77
N ILE A 204 -0.91 2.01 -3.46
CA ILE A 204 -1.31 1.17 -2.34
C ILE A 204 -0.04 0.79 -1.58
N GLY A 205 0.05 1.26 -0.34
CA GLY A 205 1.01 0.77 0.65
C GLY A 205 0.29 -0.09 1.67
N MET A 206 0.62 -1.38 1.74
CA MET A 206 -0.03 -2.32 2.67
C MET A 206 0.99 -3.05 3.52
N ASN A 207 0.79 -3.00 4.84
CA ASN A 207 1.67 -3.65 5.79
C ASN A 207 1.46 -5.17 5.77
N LEU A 208 2.50 -5.96 5.45
CA LEU A 208 2.37 -7.41 5.33
C LEU A 208 2.97 -8.14 6.53
N ILE A 209 4.29 -8.02 6.72
CA ILE A 209 5.05 -8.71 7.77
C ILE A 209 5.87 -7.74 8.62
N MET A 210 5.69 -6.44 8.44
CA MET A 210 6.35 -5.41 9.24
C MET A 210 5.99 -5.59 10.73
N GLN A 211 7.02 -5.61 11.59
CA GLN A 211 6.90 -5.89 13.03
C GLN A 211 7.69 -4.92 13.91
N ASP A 212 8.55 -4.07 13.34
CA ASP A 212 9.43 -3.21 14.13
C ASP A 212 8.66 -2.00 14.69
N GLU A 213 8.34 -2.08 15.98
CA GLU A 213 7.68 -1.02 16.75
C GLU A 213 8.60 0.20 17.01
N ASN A 214 9.91 0.08 16.79
CA ASN A 214 10.85 1.19 16.98
C ASN A 214 10.86 2.18 15.80
N ILE A 215 10.16 1.84 14.71
CA ILE A 215 9.97 2.75 13.59
C ILE A 215 9.00 3.84 14.04
N ALA A 216 9.48 5.08 14.03
CA ALA A 216 8.69 6.25 14.42
C ALA A 216 7.52 6.48 13.44
N ILE A 217 6.38 5.85 13.72
CA ILE A 217 5.11 6.05 13.04
C ILE A 217 4.16 6.76 14.02
N ASP A 218 3.58 7.86 13.58
CA ASP A 218 2.80 8.81 14.38
C ASP A 218 1.39 8.33 14.77
N GLN A 219 1.03 7.12 14.37
CA GLN A 219 -0.29 6.53 14.60
C GLN A 219 -0.21 5.00 14.80
N PRO A 220 -1.20 4.39 15.49
CA PRO A 220 -1.31 2.95 15.59
C PRO A 220 -1.42 2.29 14.20
N TRP A 221 -0.62 1.25 13.98
CA TRP A 221 -0.59 0.49 12.74
C TRP A 221 -0.53 -1.01 13.03
N THR A 222 -0.90 -1.84 12.06
CA THR A 222 -0.85 -3.31 12.11
C THR A 222 -0.38 -3.85 10.77
N SER A 223 -0.06 -5.14 10.69
CA SER A 223 0.29 -5.85 9.45
C SER A 223 -0.62 -7.06 9.21
N LEU A 224 -0.72 -7.54 7.97
CA LEU A 224 -1.53 -8.72 7.64
C LEU A 224 -1.08 -9.97 8.41
N SER A 225 0.22 -10.11 8.67
CA SER A 225 0.75 -11.21 9.48
C SER A 225 0.19 -11.16 10.91
N GLN A 226 0.07 -9.98 11.51
CA GLN A 226 -0.58 -9.83 12.81
C GLN A 226 -2.07 -10.15 12.76
N VAL A 227 -2.77 -9.78 11.68
CA VAL A 227 -4.18 -10.11 11.46
C VAL A 227 -4.39 -11.63 11.33
N LEU A 228 -3.45 -12.33 10.70
CA LEU A 228 -3.45 -13.77 10.47
C LEU A 228 -2.89 -14.61 11.64
N GLY A 229 -2.55 -14.02 12.78
CA GLY A 229 -1.99 -14.77 13.90
C GLY A 229 -0.54 -15.23 13.67
N GLN A 230 0.27 -14.38 13.01
CA GLN A 230 1.70 -14.58 12.67
C GLN A 230 1.96 -15.48 11.45
N GLU A 231 0.96 -15.73 10.62
CA GLU A 231 1.17 -16.37 9.31
C GLU A 231 1.47 -15.34 8.22
N ASP A 232 2.31 -15.71 7.26
CA ASP A 232 2.70 -14.83 6.16
C ASP A 232 1.80 -15.08 4.94
N ILE A 233 1.38 -14.01 4.27
CA ILE A 233 0.61 -14.08 3.02
C ILE A 233 1.53 -14.20 1.81
N ASP A 234 1.11 -14.96 0.80
CA ASP A 234 1.80 -14.98 -0.48
C ASP A 234 1.67 -13.62 -1.19
N ARG A 235 2.77 -12.87 -1.22
CA ARG A 235 2.85 -11.51 -1.78
C ARG A 235 2.51 -11.48 -3.27
N ASN A 236 2.89 -12.51 -4.01
CA ASN A 236 2.62 -12.59 -5.45
C ASN A 236 1.14 -12.84 -5.71
N GLN A 237 0.53 -13.75 -4.94
CA GLN A 237 -0.91 -14.00 -5.04
C GLN A 237 -1.73 -12.78 -4.62
N LEU A 238 -1.30 -12.07 -3.58
CA LEU A 238 -1.93 -10.81 -3.19
C LEU A 238 -1.89 -9.80 -4.35
N VAL A 239 -0.74 -9.59 -5.01
CA VAL A 239 -0.64 -8.69 -6.17
C VAL A 239 -1.61 -9.10 -7.27
N ILE A 240 -1.64 -10.39 -7.64
CA ILE A 240 -2.54 -10.90 -8.68
C ILE A 240 -4.01 -10.60 -8.34
N LYS A 241 -4.41 -10.88 -7.09
CA LYS A 241 -5.78 -10.65 -6.61
C LYS A 241 -6.15 -9.17 -6.61
N LEU A 242 -5.24 -8.30 -6.19
CA LEU A 242 -5.46 -6.86 -6.23
C LEU A 242 -5.62 -6.35 -7.66
N ILE A 243 -4.76 -6.77 -8.60
CA ILE A 243 -4.88 -6.37 -10.01
C ILE A 243 -6.26 -6.74 -10.57
N GLN A 244 -6.68 -7.99 -10.34
CA GLN A 244 -7.98 -8.49 -10.81
C GLN A 244 -9.16 -7.72 -10.20
N ALA A 245 -9.13 -7.47 -8.89
CA ALA A 245 -10.20 -6.76 -8.19
C ALA A 245 -10.27 -5.28 -8.60
N LEU A 246 -9.12 -4.64 -8.79
CA LEU A 246 -9.03 -3.24 -9.22
C LEU A 246 -9.55 -3.06 -10.65
N ASN A 247 -9.15 -3.91 -11.60
CA ASN A 247 -9.69 -3.85 -12.97
C ASN A 247 -11.22 -3.93 -12.96
N ARG A 248 -11.78 -4.96 -12.30
CA ARG A 248 -13.25 -5.14 -12.21
C ARG A 248 -13.94 -3.93 -11.61
N SER A 249 -13.39 -3.39 -10.52
CA SER A 249 -14.00 -2.27 -9.80
C SER A 249 -13.88 -0.95 -10.55
N LEU A 250 -12.76 -0.72 -11.23
CA LEU A 250 -12.54 0.48 -12.05
C LEU A 250 -13.41 0.48 -13.31
N GLU A 251 -13.52 -0.65 -14.00
CA GLU A 251 -14.43 -0.81 -15.14
C GLU A 251 -15.89 -0.62 -14.72
N ASN A 252 -16.30 -1.21 -13.59
CA ASN A 252 -17.64 -1.03 -13.04
C ASN A 252 -17.90 0.45 -12.67
N TYR A 253 -16.92 1.11 -12.05
CA TYR A 253 -17.01 2.52 -11.67
C TYR A 253 -17.11 3.45 -12.89
N GLU A 254 -16.41 3.17 -13.99
CA GLU A 254 -16.55 3.94 -15.23
C GLU A 254 -17.97 3.89 -15.80
N GLN A 255 -18.64 2.75 -15.64
CA GLN A 255 -19.97 2.52 -16.21
C GLN A 255 -21.09 3.02 -15.29
N HIS A 256 -20.97 2.83 -13.98
CA HIS A 256 -22.05 3.03 -13.02
C HIS A 256 -21.75 4.12 -11.97
N GLY A 257 -20.53 4.64 -11.92
CA GLY A 257 -20.09 5.63 -10.95
C GLY A 257 -20.05 5.10 -9.51
N MET A 258 -20.15 6.02 -8.55
CA MET A 258 -20.00 5.71 -7.12
C MET A 258 -21.21 4.97 -6.53
N GLN A 259 -22.37 5.00 -7.19
CA GLN A 259 -23.64 4.53 -6.62
C GLN A 259 -23.59 3.06 -6.17
N GLU A 260 -22.95 2.19 -6.94
CA GLU A 260 -22.83 0.76 -6.62
C GLU A 260 -21.86 0.46 -5.46
N PHE A 261 -21.08 1.45 -5.04
CA PHE A 261 -20.07 1.30 -3.99
C PHE A 261 -20.51 1.86 -2.64
N VAL A 262 -21.58 2.66 -2.57
CA VAL A 262 -22.03 3.32 -1.33
C VAL A 262 -22.37 2.29 -0.24
N GLU A 263 -23.24 1.33 -0.55
CA GLU A 263 -23.66 0.31 0.42
C GLU A 263 -22.49 -0.59 0.84
N ARG A 264 -21.68 -1.01 -0.15
CA ARG A 264 -20.49 -1.84 0.08
C ARG A 264 -19.46 -1.12 0.95
N TRP A 265 -19.26 0.17 0.75
CA TRP A 265 -18.38 0.99 1.58
C TRP A 265 -18.94 1.13 3.00
N ASN A 266 -20.23 1.48 3.15
CA ASN A 266 -20.87 1.64 4.46
C ASN A 266 -20.84 0.34 5.28
N ARG A 267 -20.96 -0.84 4.65
CA ARG A 267 -20.76 -2.16 5.32
C ARG A 267 -19.37 -2.29 5.93
N LEU A 268 -18.38 -1.69 5.28
CA LEU A 268 -16.96 -1.77 5.63
C LEU A 268 -16.48 -0.59 6.46
N ASP A 269 -17.32 0.40 6.71
CA ASP A 269 -16.95 1.61 7.44
C ASP A 269 -16.54 1.28 8.89
N ASN A 270 -15.31 1.64 9.24
CA ASN A 270 -14.74 1.42 10.58
C ASN A 270 -15.34 2.37 11.64
N PHE A 271 -15.84 3.53 11.20
CA PHE A 271 -16.27 4.63 12.06
C PHE A 271 -17.78 4.90 12.02
N LEU A 272 -18.54 4.13 11.25
CA LEU A 272 -20.00 4.20 11.22
C LEU A 272 -20.60 4.22 12.63
N ASP A 273 -21.50 5.17 12.86
CA ASP A 273 -22.21 5.43 14.12
C ASP A 273 -21.32 5.82 15.31
N ARG A 274 -20.04 6.13 15.07
CA ARG A 274 -19.10 6.57 16.10
C ARG A 274 -18.93 8.08 16.06
N ARG A 275 -18.62 8.65 17.23
CA ARG A 275 -18.26 10.08 17.34
C ARG A 275 -16.84 10.29 16.81
N VAL A 276 -16.71 11.23 15.89
CA VAL A 276 -15.47 11.50 15.15
C VAL A 276 -15.16 12.99 15.09
N HIS A 277 -13.93 13.29 14.71
CA HIS A 277 -13.49 14.62 14.32
C HIS A 277 -13.09 14.62 12.85
N LEU A 278 -13.71 15.52 12.08
CA LEU A 278 -13.32 15.82 10.72
C LEU A 278 -12.51 17.10 10.68
N ILE A 279 -11.28 17.00 10.15
CA ILE A 279 -10.36 18.11 10.00
C ILE A 279 -10.37 18.57 8.54
N ILE A 280 -10.80 19.80 8.29
CA ILE A 280 -10.83 20.44 6.97
C ILE A 280 -10.07 21.76 7.03
N GLY A 281 -8.85 21.79 6.51
CA GLY A 281 -7.97 22.96 6.67
C GLY A 281 -7.76 23.29 8.15
N PRO A 282 -8.08 24.51 8.63
CA PRO A 282 -8.00 24.88 10.04
C PRO A 282 -9.23 24.46 10.86
N ASN A 283 -10.32 24.02 10.21
CA ASN A 283 -11.59 23.75 10.88
C ASN A 283 -11.63 22.32 11.41
N LYS A 284 -12.18 22.17 12.62
CA LYS A 284 -12.48 20.87 13.25
C LYS A 284 -13.98 20.77 13.47
N ILE A 285 -14.60 19.80 12.81
CA ILE A 285 -16.03 19.51 12.95
C ILE A 285 -16.17 18.23 13.78
N THR A 286 -17.05 18.24 14.77
CA THR A 286 -17.32 17.07 15.62
C THR A 286 -18.75 16.62 15.40
N GLY A 287 -18.94 15.32 15.17
CA GLY A 287 -20.25 14.74 14.91
C GLY A 287 -20.21 13.22 15.02
N ILE A 288 -21.34 12.58 14.74
CA ILE A 288 -21.45 11.13 14.59
C ILE A 288 -21.36 10.81 13.10
N GLU A 289 -20.46 9.91 12.70
CA GLU A 289 -20.36 9.47 11.31
C GLU A 289 -21.55 8.58 10.94
N ARG A 290 -22.18 8.88 9.80
CA ARG A 290 -23.35 8.17 9.27
C ARG A 290 -23.06 7.58 7.89
N GLY A 291 -21.81 7.17 7.66
CA GLY A 291 -21.34 6.62 6.40
C GLY A 291 -21.07 7.69 5.34
N ILE A 292 -21.20 7.30 4.08
CA ILE A 292 -21.04 8.20 2.92
C ILE A 292 -22.33 8.38 2.12
N ASP A 293 -22.42 9.49 1.40
CA ASP A 293 -23.47 9.75 0.41
C ASP A 293 -23.13 9.20 -1.00
N GLN A 294 -24.02 9.46 -1.96
CA GLN A 294 -23.89 9.02 -3.36
C GLN A 294 -22.69 9.63 -4.11
N SER A 295 -22.10 10.70 -3.58
CA SER A 295 -20.91 11.34 -4.13
C SER A 295 -19.62 10.92 -3.42
N GLY A 296 -19.72 10.07 -2.38
CA GLY A 296 -18.58 9.66 -1.56
C GLY A 296 -18.22 10.67 -0.46
N GLY A 297 -19.06 11.68 -0.21
CA GLY A 297 -18.88 12.60 0.89
C GLY A 297 -19.23 11.93 2.21
N VAL A 298 -18.41 12.12 3.24
CA VAL A 298 -18.71 11.59 4.58
C VAL A 298 -19.86 12.38 5.20
N LEU A 299 -20.84 11.66 5.77
CA LEU A 299 -22.00 12.20 6.43
C LEU A 299 -21.73 12.34 7.92
N LEU A 300 -21.80 13.56 8.45
CA LEU A 300 -21.69 13.81 9.89
C LEU A 300 -23.01 14.37 10.43
N GLU A 301 -23.54 13.70 11.45
CA GLU A 301 -24.63 14.19 12.27
C GLU A 301 -24.08 15.13 13.35
N THR A 302 -24.56 16.38 13.31
CA THR A 302 -24.21 17.46 14.25
C THR A 302 -25.50 18.02 14.87
N PRO A 303 -25.43 18.90 15.87
CA PRO A 303 -26.63 19.59 16.39
C PRO A 303 -27.41 20.38 15.33
N GLU A 304 -26.76 20.75 14.21
CA GLU A 304 -27.39 21.45 13.08
C GLU A 304 -28.02 20.48 12.05
N GLY A 305 -27.96 19.18 12.29
CA GLY A 305 -28.40 18.12 11.39
C GLY A 305 -27.24 17.39 10.71
N ILE A 306 -27.60 16.54 9.73
CA ILE A 306 -26.65 15.75 8.94
C ILE A 306 -26.13 16.57 7.77
N LYS A 307 -24.80 16.64 7.62
CA LYS A 307 -24.11 17.34 6.53
C LYS A 307 -23.09 16.43 5.85
N SER A 308 -22.94 16.59 4.52
CA SER A 308 -21.95 15.87 3.71
C SER A 308 -20.67 16.68 3.51
N TYR A 309 -19.53 16.00 3.51
CA TYR A 309 -18.20 16.59 3.32
C TYR A 309 -17.36 15.77 2.34
N LEU A 310 -16.88 16.42 1.26
CA LEU A 310 -16.09 15.79 0.19
C LEU A 310 -14.56 15.83 0.44
N GLY A 311 -14.10 16.47 1.51
CA GLY A 311 -12.68 16.67 1.75
C GLY A 311 -12.36 16.80 3.23
N GLY A 312 -11.16 16.35 3.60
CA GLY A 312 -10.67 16.37 4.97
C GLY A 312 -9.95 15.09 5.38
N GLU A 313 -9.79 14.96 6.69
CA GLU A 313 -9.26 13.78 7.37
C GLU A 313 -10.11 13.49 8.60
N ILE A 314 -10.58 12.25 8.71
CA ILE A 314 -11.38 11.80 9.83
C ILE A 314 -10.51 11.04 10.84
N SER A 315 -10.79 11.26 12.11
CA SER A 315 -10.11 10.60 13.21
C SER A 315 -11.07 10.36 14.36
N LEU A 316 -10.86 9.26 15.08
CA LEU A 316 -11.45 9.09 16.40
C LEU A 316 -10.85 10.14 17.35
N ARG A 317 -11.64 10.55 18.33
CA ARG A 317 -11.13 11.32 19.47
C ARG A 317 -10.00 10.52 20.12
N LYS A 318 -8.76 11.02 20.08
CA LYS A 318 -7.79 10.68 21.14
C LYS A 318 -8.36 11.31 22.41
N GLY A 319 -8.54 10.51 23.47
CA GLY A 319 -9.24 10.90 24.67
C GLY A 319 -8.81 12.28 25.18
N ASP A 320 -9.77 13.20 25.24
CA ASP A 320 -9.77 14.32 26.20
C ASP A 320 -10.70 13.95 27.37
N ASP A 321 -10.82 12.65 27.69
CA ASP A 321 -11.55 12.12 28.85
C ASP A 321 -10.57 11.27 29.67
N GLU A 322 -9.58 11.94 30.27
CA GLU A 322 -9.09 11.85 31.66
C GLU A 322 -7.86 12.74 31.85
#